data_AF-A0A4R1QHF0-F1
#
_entry.id   AF-A0A4R1QHF0-F1
#
_cell.length_a   1.000
_cell.length_b   1.000
_cell.length_c   1.000
_cell.angle_alpha   90.00
_cell.angle_beta   90.00
_cell.angle_gamma   90.00
#
_symmetry.space_group_name_H-M   'P 1'
#
loop_
_entity.id
_entity.type
_entity.pdbx_description
1 polymer ?
#
loop_
_entity_poly.entity_id
_entity_poly.type
_entity_poly.pdbx_seq_one_letter_code
_entity_poly.pdbx_strand_id
1 'polypeptide(L)'
;MKAHSELELIARRYRKYGVSLDKLLDLLASAEARGLPHSGALAWLRLTLGNEFGEEEYFNAEQIAAMTGDTPEQATARMMEFCRTHPDHGPVLCIDRRALAMIEAGQEE
;
A
#
# COMPACT_ATOMS: atom_id res chain seq x y z
N MET A 1 -2.01 3.30 21.53
CA MET A 1 -0.68 2.66 21.36
C MET A 1 -0.74 1.52 20.33
N LYS A 2 -1.08 1.78 19.06
CA LYS A 2 -1.14 0.74 18.00
C LYS A 2 -0.35 1.07 16.73
N ALA A 3 -0.14 2.35 16.41
CA ALA A 3 0.60 2.77 15.21
C ALA A 3 2.10 2.40 15.22
N HIS A 4 2.75 2.44 16.39
CA HIS A 4 4.18 2.13 16.48
C HIS A 4 4.47 0.64 16.19
N SER A 5 3.57 -0.28 16.55
CA SER A 5 3.84 -1.71 16.36
C SER A 5 3.84 -2.15 14.90
N GLU A 6 3.00 -1.56 14.04
CA GLU A 6 3.00 -1.93 12.61
C GLU A 6 4.20 -1.34 11.86
N LEU A 7 4.55 -0.08 12.14
CA LEU A 7 5.76 0.54 11.59
C LEU A 7 7.04 -0.20 12.00
N GLU A 8 7.14 -0.65 13.26
CA GLU A 8 8.25 -1.47 13.72
C GLU A 8 8.33 -2.81 12.97
N LEU A 9 7.20 -3.43 12.64
CA LEU A 9 7.15 -4.66 11.85
C LEU A 9 7.63 -4.40 10.41
N ILE A 10 7.20 -3.30 9.79
CA ILE A 10 7.66 -2.89 8.45
C ILE A 10 9.18 -2.63 8.50
N ALA A 11 9.66 -1.86 9.48
CA ALA A 11 11.08 -1.57 9.67
C ALA A 11 11.89 -2.86 9.84
N ARG A 12 11.37 -3.82 10.62
CA ARG A 12 12.03 -5.12 10.82
C ARG A 12 12.13 -5.92 9.53
N ARG A 13 11.07 -5.96 8.71
CA ARG A 13 11.04 -6.67 7.43
C ARG A 13 12.04 -6.10 6.43
N TYR A 14 12.07 -4.77 6.30
CA TYR A 14 12.89 -4.09 5.30
C TYR A 14 14.27 -3.65 5.81
N ARG A 15 14.62 -3.97 7.06
CA ARG A 15 15.94 -3.65 7.66
C ARG A 15 17.11 -4.13 6.80
N LYS A 16 16.97 -5.29 6.14
CA LYS A 16 18.00 -5.86 5.25
C LYS A 16 18.34 -4.96 4.04
N TYR A 17 17.47 -4.01 3.72
CA TYR A 17 17.65 -3.01 2.67
C TYR A 17 18.06 -1.63 3.21
N GLY A 18 18.34 -1.50 4.51
CA GLY A 18 18.73 -0.23 5.12
C GLY A 18 17.56 0.69 5.50
N VAL A 19 16.32 0.21 5.44
CA VAL A 19 15.13 0.97 5.84
C VAL A 19 15.08 1.10 7.37
N SER A 20 15.07 2.33 7.88
CA SER A 20 14.99 2.65 9.31
C SER A 20 13.56 3.02 9.74
N LEU A 21 13.27 2.88 11.04
CA LEU A 21 11.99 3.30 11.61
C LEU A 21 11.75 4.80 11.41
N ASP A 22 12.78 5.63 11.63
CA ASP A 22 12.69 7.09 11.46
C ASP A 22 12.30 7.46 10.03
N LYS A 23 12.90 6.78 9.03
CA LYS A 23 12.54 7.01 7.63
C LYS A 23 11.08 6.65 7.34
N LEU A 24 10.58 5.57 7.95
CA LEU A 24 9.19 5.16 7.79
C LEU A 24 8.22 6.11 8.49
N LEU A 25 8.59 6.68 9.64
CA LEU A 25 7.80 7.70 10.32
C LEU A 25 7.65 8.96 9.45
N ASP A 26 8.74 9.40 8.82
CA ASP A 26 8.71 10.54 7.90
C ASP A 26 7.80 10.27 6.69
N LEU A 27 7.92 9.08 6.10
CA LEU A 27 7.10 8.70 4.94
C LEU A 27 5.63 8.51 5.32
N LEU A 28 5.34 7.96 6.50
CA LEU A 28 3.98 7.84 7.03
C LEU A 28 3.35 9.23 7.18
N ALA A 29 4.04 10.14 7.88
CA ALA A 29 3.56 11.50 8.09
C ALA A 29 3.32 12.22 6.76
N SER A 30 4.19 12.01 5.77
CA SER A 30 4.01 12.56 4.43
C SER A 30 2.78 12.01 3.71
N ALA A 31 2.50 10.70 3.82
CA ALA A 31 1.33 10.09 3.22
C ALA A 31 0.03 10.57 3.89
N GLU A 32 0.01 10.66 5.21
CA GLU A 32 -1.14 11.18 5.97
C GLU A 32 -1.40 12.67 5.67
N ALA A 33 -0.34 13.47 5.54
CA ALA A 33 -0.46 14.88 5.14
C ALA A 33 -1.06 15.07 3.73
N ARG A 34 -0.99 14.03 2.88
CA ARG A 34 -1.62 13.98 1.55
C ARG A 34 -3.06 13.46 1.59
N GLY A 35 -3.63 13.27 2.78
CA GLY A 35 -5.04 12.89 2.95
C GLY A 35 -5.29 11.38 2.97
N LEU A 36 -4.26 10.54 2.93
CA LEU A 36 -4.45 9.10 3.14
C LEU A 36 -4.84 8.84 4.61
N PRO A 37 -5.87 8.03 4.87
CA PRO A 37 -6.14 7.56 6.23
C PRO A 37 -4.95 6.71 6.72
N HIS A 38 -4.71 6.69 8.04
CA HIS A 38 -3.55 5.99 8.65
C HIS A 38 -3.34 4.56 8.12
N SER A 39 -4.41 3.76 8.02
CA SER A 39 -4.35 2.40 7.49
C SER A 39 -3.98 2.34 6.00
N GLY A 40 -4.45 3.30 5.21
CA GLY A 40 -4.09 3.46 3.80
C GLY A 40 -2.62 3.89 3.65
N ALA A 41 -2.15 4.81 4.48
CA ALA A 41 -0.77 5.26 4.49
C ALA A 41 0.21 4.11 4.84
N LEU A 42 -0.11 3.28 5.83
CA LEU A 42 0.67 2.07 6.16
C LEU A 42 0.70 1.05 5.02
N ALA A 43 -0.44 0.83 4.37
CA ALA A 43 -0.52 -0.07 3.22
C ALA A 43 0.28 0.47 2.02
N TRP A 44 0.23 1.79 1.78
CA TRP A 44 1.00 2.47 0.74
C TRP A 44 2.51 2.35 0.97
N LEU A 45 2.98 2.47 2.22
CA LEU A 45 4.38 2.24 2.57
C LEU A 45 4.82 0.83 2.22
N ARG A 46 4.04 -0.17 2.64
CA ARG A 46 4.34 -1.58 2.32
C ARG A 46 4.37 -1.78 0.81
N LEU A 47 3.41 -1.24 0.07
CA LEU A 47 3.38 -1.34 -1.39
C LEU A 47 4.63 -0.74 -2.03
N THR A 48 4.99 0.48 -1.63
CA THR A 48 6.13 1.22 -2.17
C THR A 48 7.43 0.44 -1.95
N LEU A 49 7.65 -0.02 -0.71
CA LEU A 49 8.84 -0.80 -0.35
C LEU A 49 8.87 -2.16 -1.03
N GLY A 50 7.72 -2.83 -1.11
CA GLY A 50 7.58 -4.11 -1.81
C GLY A 50 7.97 -3.99 -3.28
N ASN A 51 7.46 -2.96 -3.95
CA ASN A 51 7.81 -2.66 -5.34
C ASN A 51 9.28 -2.26 -5.52
N GLU A 52 9.84 -1.45 -4.62
CA GLU A 52 11.24 -1.00 -4.68
C GLU A 52 12.22 -2.16 -4.52
N PHE A 53 11.96 -3.08 -3.59
CA PHE A 53 12.89 -4.16 -3.23
C PHE A 53 12.52 -5.54 -3.80
N GLY A 54 11.48 -5.62 -4.63
CA GLY A 54 11.00 -6.88 -5.22
C GLY A 54 10.43 -7.86 -4.20
N GLU A 55 9.84 -7.35 -3.13
CA GLU A 55 9.23 -8.12 -2.05
C GLU A 55 7.71 -8.25 -2.27
N GLU A 56 7.18 -9.46 -2.06
CA GLU A 56 5.74 -9.68 -2.14
C GLU A 56 5.01 -9.12 -0.91
N GLU A 57 3.99 -8.32 -1.15
CA GLU A 57 3.12 -7.78 -0.12
C GLU A 57 1.67 -8.19 -0.38
N TYR A 58 0.99 -8.58 0.71
CA TYR A 58 -0.40 -9.01 0.68
C TYR A 58 -1.26 -7.96 1.35
N PHE A 59 -2.34 -7.59 0.68
CA PHE A 59 -3.29 -6.59 1.13
C PHE A 59 -4.70 -7.17 1.11
N ASN A 60 -5.49 -6.86 2.12
CA ASN A 60 -6.91 -7.15 2.12
C ASN A 60 -7.70 -6.02 1.42
N ALA A 61 -8.98 -6.26 1.16
CA ALA A 61 -9.86 -5.30 0.49
C ALA A 61 -9.98 -3.97 1.24
N GLU A 62 -9.96 -3.97 2.57
CA GLU A 62 -10.03 -2.75 3.39
C GLU A 62 -8.78 -1.88 3.23
N GLN A 63 -7.60 -2.50 3.19
CA GLN A 63 -6.33 -1.80 2.97
C GLN A 63 -6.28 -1.20 1.56
N ILE A 64 -6.74 -1.95 0.56
CA ILE A 64 -6.83 -1.47 -0.82
C ILE A 64 -7.79 -0.28 -0.90
N ALA A 65 -9.00 -0.41 -0.34
CA ALA A 65 -9.99 0.66 -0.25
C ALA A 65 -9.41 1.92 0.43
N ALA A 66 -8.69 1.75 1.54
CA ALA A 66 -8.04 2.84 2.26
C ALA A 66 -6.94 3.54 1.45
N MET A 67 -6.28 2.86 0.52
CA MET A 67 -5.26 3.45 -0.37
C MET A 67 -5.87 4.15 -1.59
N THR A 68 -6.97 3.61 -2.15
CA THR A 68 -7.53 4.09 -3.42
C THR A 68 -8.71 5.04 -3.25
N GLY A 69 -9.29 5.12 -2.05
CA GLY A 69 -10.54 5.86 -1.80
C GLY A 69 -11.80 5.11 -2.23
N ASP A 70 -11.67 3.85 -2.68
CA ASP A 70 -12.79 2.97 -3.00
C ASP A 70 -13.50 2.48 -1.71
N THR A 71 -14.71 1.91 -1.85
CA THR A 71 -15.26 1.03 -0.80
C THR A 71 -14.62 -0.36 -0.84
N PRO A 72 -14.64 -1.14 0.25
CA PRO A 72 -14.15 -2.52 0.23
C PRO A 72 -14.82 -3.40 -0.83
N GLU A 73 -16.10 -3.17 -1.13
CA GLU A 73 -16.84 -3.89 -2.17
C GLU A 73 -16.34 -3.53 -3.57
N GLN A 74 -16.09 -2.24 -3.83
CA GLN A 74 -15.52 -1.77 -5.08
C GLN A 74 -14.10 -2.31 -5.28
N ALA A 75 -13.28 -2.26 -4.22
CA ALA A 75 -11.96 -2.85 -4.22
C ALA A 75 -12.04 -4.35 -4.55
N THR A 76 -12.90 -5.10 -3.85
CA THR A 76 -13.14 -6.54 -4.06
C THR A 76 -13.57 -6.84 -5.50
N ALA A 77 -14.54 -6.10 -6.03
CA ALA A 77 -15.02 -6.27 -7.39
C ALA A 77 -13.90 -6.09 -8.42
N ARG A 78 -13.02 -5.07 -8.23
CA ARG A 78 -11.84 -4.87 -9.06
C ARG A 78 -10.84 -6.01 -8.93
N MET A 79 -10.62 -6.56 -7.73
CA MET A 79 -9.74 -7.72 -7.55
C MET A 79 -10.26 -8.93 -8.34
N MET A 80 -11.55 -9.22 -8.20
CA MET A 80 -12.18 -10.35 -8.88
C MET A 80 -12.13 -10.20 -10.40
N GLU A 81 -12.36 -8.99 -10.91
CA GLU A 81 -12.23 -8.70 -12.34
C GLU A 81 -10.80 -8.87 -12.86
N PHE A 82 -9.81 -8.42 -12.08
CA PHE A 82 -8.40 -8.60 -12.41
C PHE A 82 -8.05 -10.09 -12.49
N CYS A 83 -8.43 -10.89 -11.49
CA CYS A 83 -8.21 -12.35 -11.49
C CYS A 83 -8.84 -13.04 -12.70
N ARG A 84 -10.05 -12.59 -13.10
CA ARG A 84 -10.78 -13.14 -14.24
C ARG A 84 -10.08 -12.85 -15.57
N THR A 85 -9.46 -11.69 -15.69
CA THR A 85 -8.79 -11.21 -16.91
C THR A 85 -7.31 -11.59 -16.99
N HIS A 86 -6.70 -11.94 -15.84
CA HIS A 86 -5.29 -12.30 -15.70
C HIS A 86 -5.16 -13.60 -14.90
N PRO A 87 -5.63 -14.75 -15.44
CA PRO A 87 -5.71 -16.02 -14.70
C PRO A 87 -4.34 -16.54 -14.23
N ASP A 88 -3.26 -16.16 -14.92
CA ASP A 88 -1.89 -16.56 -14.59
C ASP A 88 -1.30 -15.77 -13.40
N HIS A 89 -1.98 -14.72 -12.92
CA HIS A 89 -1.48 -13.82 -11.87
C HIS A 89 -2.09 -14.07 -10.47
N GLY A 90 -3.01 -15.04 -10.31
CA GLY A 90 -3.65 -15.35 -9.03
C GLY A 90 -4.40 -14.15 -8.39
N PRO A 91 -4.97 -14.28 -7.17
CA PRO A 91 -5.63 -13.18 -6.46
C PRO A 91 -4.69 -12.10 -5.92
N VAL A 92 -3.46 -12.04 -6.43
CA VAL A 92 -2.49 -11.03 -6.03
C VAL A 92 -2.85 -9.74 -6.75
N LEU A 93 -3.46 -8.80 -6.03
CA LEU A 93 -3.41 -7.42 -6.46
C LEU A 93 -1.95 -6.97 -6.34
N CYS A 94 -1.20 -7.13 -7.42
CA CYS A 94 -0.28 -6.07 -7.77
C CYS A 94 -1.16 -4.83 -7.86
N ILE A 95 -1.02 -3.92 -6.90
CA ILE A 95 -1.63 -2.60 -7.03
C ILE A 95 -1.10 -2.07 -8.34
N ASP A 96 -2.01 -2.06 -9.33
CA ASP A 96 -1.74 -1.70 -10.71
C ASP A 96 -0.87 -0.44 -10.69
N ARG A 97 0.15 -0.35 -11.54
CA ARG A 97 0.94 0.89 -11.68
C ARG A 97 0.03 2.12 -11.83
N ARG A 98 -1.19 1.96 -12.35
CA ARG A 98 -2.24 2.99 -12.38
C ARG A 98 -2.72 3.42 -11.01
N ALA A 99 -2.91 2.53 -10.05
CA ALA A 99 -3.28 2.92 -8.69
C ALA A 99 -2.12 3.62 -7.98
N LEU A 100 -0.87 3.18 -8.17
CA LEU A 100 0.30 3.93 -7.72
C LEU A 100 0.36 5.31 -8.39
N ALA A 101 0.15 5.36 -9.72
CA ALA A 101 0.11 6.60 -10.49
C ALA A 101 -1.10 7.48 -10.14
N MET A 102 -2.21 6.95 -9.65
CA MET A 102 -3.36 7.75 -9.18
C MET A 102 -3.07 8.36 -7.80
N ILE A 103 -2.37 7.63 -6.92
CA ILE A 103 -1.87 8.18 -5.65
C ILE A 103 -0.79 9.24 -5.91
N GLU A 104 0.03 9.07 -6.94
CA GLU A 104 1.01 10.05 -7.40
C GLU A 104 0.36 11.22 -8.16
N ALA A 105 -0.67 10.99 -8.97
CA ALA A 105 -1.34 12.02 -9.76
C ALA A 105 -2.36 12.85 -8.96
N GLY A 106 -2.86 12.33 -7.84
CA GLY A 106 -3.57 13.14 -6.83
C GLY A 106 -2.67 14.18 -6.12
N GLN A 107 -1.44 14.39 -6.60
CA GLN A 107 -0.47 15.38 -6.13
C GLN A 107 -0.42 16.65 -6.99
N GLU A 108 -1.29 16.79 -8.00
CA GLU A 108 -1.48 18.06 -8.72
C GLU A 108 -2.85 18.67 -8.41
N GLU A 109 -2.97 19.35 -7.27
CA GLU A 109 -3.88 20.50 -7.06
C GLU A 109 -3.32 21.46 -6.00
#